data_AF-A0A859IA68-F1
#
_entry.id   AF-A0A859IA68-F1
#
_cell.length_a   1.000
_cell.length_b   1.000
_cell.length_c   1.000
_cell.angle_alpha   90.00
_cell.angle_beta   90.00
_cell.angle_gamma   90.00
#
_symmetry.space_group_name_H-M   'P 1'
#
loop_
_entity.id
_entity.type
_entity.pdbx_description
1 polymer ?
#
loop_
_entity_poly.entity_id
_entity_poly.type
_entity_poly.pdbx_seq_one_letter_code
_entity_poly.pdbx_strand_id
1 'polypeptide(L)'
;MTKKQLMLEQINSQQISLKLRLSQIKKPLKDSENDFETAISNSDGKKAKEIKELQERLIKEVNDILEELEKLREKEKLLNSI
;
A
#
# COMPACT_ATOMS: atom_id res chain seq x y z
N MET A 1 -17.50 -6.03 -26.93
CA MET A 1 -16.33 -5.97 -26.04
C MET A 1 -15.47 -7.19 -26.30
N THR A 2 -14.17 -7.02 -26.56
CA THR A 2 -13.26 -8.15 -26.82
C THR A 2 -12.76 -8.76 -25.50
N LYS A 3 -12.29 -10.00 -25.53
CA LYS A 3 -11.65 -10.64 -24.36
C LYS A 3 -10.48 -9.81 -23.81
N LYS A 4 -9.70 -9.19 -24.71
CA LYS A 4 -8.62 -8.25 -24.36
C LYS A 4 -9.16 -7.03 -23.59
N GLN A 5 -10.23 -6.40 -24.08
CA GLN A 5 -10.84 -5.25 -23.39
C GLN A 5 -11.34 -5.63 -21.99
N LEU A 6 -12.00 -6.79 -21.84
CA LEU A 6 -12.47 -7.26 -20.53
C LEU A 6 -11.31 -7.48 -19.54
N MET A 7 -10.21 -8.09 -19.99
CA MET A 7 -9.03 -8.31 -19.13
C MET A 7 -8.34 -7.00 -18.75
N LEU A 8 -8.29 -6.01 -19.65
CA LEU A 8 -7.75 -4.67 -19.33
C LEU A 8 -8.63 -3.92 -18.30
N GLU A 9 -9.95 -4.01 -18.42
CA GLU A 9 -10.88 -3.42 -17.45
C GLU A 9 -10.72 -4.05 -16.05
N GLN A 10 -10.52 -5.37 -15.98
CA GLN A 10 -10.23 -6.07 -14.73
C GLN A 10 -8.91 -5.60 -14.10
N ILE A 11 -7.84 -5.49 -14.90
CA ILE A 11 -6.55 -4.98 -14.43
C ILE A 11 -6.70 -3.54 -13.90
N ASN A 12 -7.38 -2.68 -14.64
CA ASN A 12 -7.60 -1.29 -14.23
C ASN A 12 -8.41 -1.21 -12.92
N SER A 13 -9.46 -2.02 -12.77
CA SER A 13 -10.25 -2.09 -11.53
C SER A 13 -9.39 -2.51 -10.33
N GLN A 14 -8.53 -3.53 -10.50
CA GLN A 14 -7.60 -3.96 -9.45
C GLN A 14 -6.57 -2.88 -9.12
N GLN A 15 -5.98 -2.22 -10.12
CA GLN A 15 -5.04 -1.12 -9.91
C GLN A 15 -5.70 0.06 -9.17
N ILE A 16 -6.94 0.44 -9.51
CA ILE A 16 -7.68 1.50 -8.82
C ILE A 16 -7.91 1.13 -7.35
N SER A 17 -8.36 -0.11 -7.07
CA SER A 17 -8.59 -0.60 -5.72
C SER A 17 -7.31 -0.56 -4.87
N LEU A 18 -6.19 -1.02 -5.43
CA LEU A 18 -4.89 -1.01 -4.74
C LEU A 18 -4.38 0.41 -4.48
N LYS A 19 -4.52 1.33 -5.45
CA LYS A 19 -4.17 2.75 -5.27
C LYS A 19 -5.01 3.42 -4.18
N LEU A 20 -6.31 3.10 -4.11
CA LEU A 20 -7.19 3.59 -3.05
C LEU A 20 -6.73 3.09 -1.67
N ARG A 21 -6.45 1.79 -1.54
CA ARG A 21 -5.93 1.20 -0.31
C ARG A 21 -4.60 1.83 0.11
N LEU A 22 -3.68 2.03 -0.83
CA LEU A 22 -2.41 2.74 -0.58
C LEU A 22 -2.63 4.16 -0.04
N SER A 23 -3.58 4.90 -0.64
CA SER A 23 -3.94 6.24 -0.16
C SER A 23 -4.52 6.22 1.26
N GLN A 24 -5.24 5.17 1.63
CA GLN A 24 -5.83 5.01 2.97
C GLN A 24 -4.75 4.72 4.03
N ILE A 25 -3.65 4.05 3.67
CA ILE A 25 -2.54 3.74 4.58
C ILE A 25 -1.63 4.96 4.86
N LYS A 26 -1.53 5.88 3.89
CA LYS A 26 -0.63 7.04 3.98
C LYS A 26 -0.85 7.88 5.23
N LYS A 27 -2.12 8.10 5.62
CA LYS A 27 -2.45 8.88 6.81
C LYS A 27 -2.09 8.13 8.11
N PRO A 28 -2.55 6.90 8.36
CA PRO A 28 -2.11 6.08 9.49
C PRO A 28 -0.59 5.98 9.66
N LEU A 29 0.16 5.85 8.56
CA LEU A 29 1.62 5.78 8.62
C LEU A 29 2.21 7.10 9.14
N LYS A 30 1.78 8.23 8.57
CA LYS A 30 2.23 9.56 9.03
C LYS A 30 1.81 9.87 10.46
N ASP A 31 0.58 9.52 10.83
CA ASP A 31 0.07 9.71 12.19
C ASP A 31 0.92 8.90 13.18
N SER A 32 1.29 7.65 12.83
CA SER A 32 2.16 6.81 13.65
C SER A 32 3.60 7.35 13.78
N GLU A 33 4.15 8.02 12.77
CA GLU A 33 5.46 8.69 12.86
C GLU A 33 5.43 9.82 13.91
N ASN A 34 4.40 10.66 13.89
CA ASN A 34 4.23 11.73 14.87
C ASN A 34 4.03 11.18 16.29
N ASP A 35 3.23 10.12 16.44
CA ASP A 35 2.99 9.47 17.72
C ASP A 35 4.26 8.83 18.28
N PHE A 36 5.12 8.27 17.39
CA PHE A 36 6.39 7.68 17.78
C PHE A 36 7.34 8.74 18.34
N GLU A 37 7.51 9.86 17.63
CA GLU A 37 8.33 10.99 18.09
C GLU A 37 7.86 11.48 19.46
N THR A 38 6.55 11.63 19.64
CA THR A 38 5.94 12.03 20.91
C THR A 38 6.22 11.02 22.03
N ALA A 39 6.10 9.72 21.75
CA ALA A 39 6.38 8.67 22.73
C ALA A 39 7.85 8.68 23.18
N ILE A 40 8.78 8.89 22.23
CA ILE A 40 10.21 9.01 22.52
C ILE A 40 10.50 10.26 23.38
N SER A 41 9.94 11.43 23.04
CA SER A 41 10.10 12.66 23.83
C SER A 41 9.57 12.52 25.26
N ASN A 42 8.50 11.74 25.45
CA ASN A 42 7.92 11.47 26.77
C ASN A 42 8.61 10.32 27.52
N SER A 43 9.67 9.72 26.97
CA SER A 43 10.34 8.53 27.52
C SER A 43 9.39 7.32 27.74
N ASP A 44 8.31 7.23 26.97
CA ASP A 44 7.34 6.12 27.04
C ASP A 44 7.77 4.98 26.11
N GLY A 45 8.70 4.17 26.59
CA GLY A 45 9.25 3.04 25.84
C GLY A 45 8.23 1.96 25.48
N LYS A 46 7.16 1.80 26.28
CA LYS A 46 6.09 0.84 25.97
C LYS A 46 5.29 1.32 24.76
N LYS A 47 4.84 2.58 24.78
CA LYS A 47 4.10 3.17 23.67
C LYS A 47 4.94 3.24 22.38
N ALA A 48 6.22 3.59 22.50
CA ALA A 48 7.14 3.60 21.36
C ALA A 48 7.25 2.21 20.69
N LYS A 49 7.30 1.13 21.50
CA LYS A 49 7.32 -0.25 20.97
C LYS A 49 6.03 -0.60 20.22
N GLU A 50 4.87 -0.30 20.80
CA GLU A 50 3.57 -0.58 20.18
C GLU A 50 3.39 0.18 18.85
N ILE A 51 3.83 1.44 18.78
CA ILE A 51 3.79 2.24 17.56
C ILE A 51 4.73 1.67 16.50
N LYS A 52 5.93 1.22 16.89
CA LYS A 52 6.87 0.58 15.97
C LYS A 52 6.29 -0.69 15.33
N GLU A 53 5.63 -1.54 16.12
CA GLU A 53 4.94 -2.73 15.61
C GLU A 53 3.78 -2.39 14.66
N LEU A 54 3.10 -1.25 14.88
CA LEU A 54 2.12 -0.73 13.91
C LEU A 54 2.80 -0.27 12.61
N GLN A 55 3.87 0.52 12.70
CA GLN A 55 4.63 0.99 11.54
C GLN A 55 5.14 -0.16 10.68
N GLU A 56 5.72 -1.21 11.29
CA GLU A 56 6.22 -2.39 10.57
C GLU A 56 5.10 -3.09 9.78
N ARG A 57 3.89 -3.20 10.36
CA ARG A 57 2.71 -3.76 9.67
C ARG A 57 2.26 -2.89 8.51
N LEU A 58 2.17 -1.57 8.70
CA LEU A 58 1.77 -0.64 7.64
C LEU A 58 2.78 -0.61 6.49
N ILE A 59 4.08 -0.62 6.80
CA ILE A 59 5.15 -0.66 5.79
C ILE A 59 5.08 -1.98 5.00
N LYS A 60 4.86 -3.11 5.68
CA LYS A 60 4.67 -4.39 5.00
C LYS A 60 3.47 -4.33 4.04
N GLU A 61 2.35 -3.78 4.47
CA GLU A 61 1.16 -3.63 3.63
C GLU A 61 1.41 -2.72 2.42
N VAL A 62 2.14 -1.62 2.59
CA VAL A 62 2.57 -0.76 1.47
C VAL A 62 3.40 -1.55 0.47
N ASN A 63 4.39 -2.31 0.94
CA ASN A 63 5.26 -3.09 0.07
C ASN A 63 4.49 -4.17 -0.70
N ASP A 64 3.59 -4.89 -0.01
CA ASP A 64 2.73 -5.91 -0.63
C ASP A 64 1.87 -5.27 -1.75
N ILE A 65 1.27 -4.10 -1.52
CA ILE A 65 0.48 -3.37 -2.51
C ILE A 65 1.34 -2.93 -3.70
N LEU A 66 2.55 -2.42 -3.47
CA LEU A 66 3.46 -1.98 -4.54
C LEU A 66 3.89 -3.16 -5.42
N GLU A 67 4.17 -4.32 -4.82
CA GLU A 67 4.51 -5.54 -5.56
C GLU A 67 3.33 -6.01 -6.43
N GLU A 68 2.10 -5.99 -5.90
CA GLU A 68 0.91 -6.34 -6.67
C GLU A 68 0.64 -5.37 -7.82
N LEU A 69 0.82 -4.06 -7.59
CA LEU A 69 0.70 -3.05 -8.64
C LEU A 69 1.71 -3.26 -9.77
N GLU A 70 2.95 -3.64 -9.45
CA GLU A 70 3.97 -3.94 -10.44
C GLU A 70 3.59 -5.17 -11.29
N LYS A 71 3.13 -6.25 -10.65
CA LYS A 71 2.62 -7.45 -11.36
C LYS A 71 1.46 -7.12 -12.30
N LEU A 72 0.55 -6.24 -11.89
CA LEU A 72 -0.57 -5.79 -12.73
C LEU A 72 -0.07 -4.95 -13.92
N ARG A 73 0.91 -4.08 -13.70
CA ARG A 73 1.55 -3.28 -14.76
C ARG A 73 2.23 -4.15 -15.81
N GLU A 74 2.93 -5.20 -15.39
CA GLU A 74 3.55 -6.17 -16.31
C GLU A 74 2.50 -6.93 -17.15
N LYS A 75 1.42 -7.40 -16.50
CA LYS A 75 0.29 -8.05 -17.19
C LYS A 75 -0.36 -7.13 -18.22
N GLU A 76 -0.56 -5.86 -17.86
CA GLU A 76 -1.11 -4.84 -18.76
C GLU A 76 -0.24 -4.63 -20.00
N LYS A 77 1.08 -4.51 -19.80
CA LYS A 77 2.05 -4.38 -20.90
C LYS A 77 2.01 -5.58 -21.84
N LEU A 78 2.05 -6.79 -21.28
CA LEU A 78 1.98 -8.03 -22.07
C LEU A 78 0.69 -8.08 -22.90
N LEU A 79 -0.46 -7.79 -22.28
CA LEU A 79 -1.75 -7.81 -22.95
C LEU A 79 -1.87 -6.73 -24.04
N ASN A 80 -1.20 -5.59 -23.88
CA ASN A 80 -1.16 -4.54 -24.90
C ASN A 80 -0.21 -4.84 -26.06
N SER A 81 0.80 -5.70 -25.83
CA SER A 81 1.76 -6.13 -26.86
C SER A 81 1.26 -7.25 -27.78
N ILE A 82 0.10 -7.86 -27.48
CA ILE A 82 -0.57 -8.92 -28.23
C ILE A 82 -1.83 -8.36 -28.90
#